data_AF-A0A8C5K383-F1
#
_entry.id   AF-A0A8C5K383-F1
#
_cell.length_a   1.000
_cell.length_b   1.000
_cell.length_c   1.000
_cell.angle_alpha   90.00
_cell.angle_beta   90.00
_cell.angle_gamma   90.00
#
_symmetry.space_group_name_H-M   'P 1'
#
loop_
_entity.id
_entity.type
_entity.pdbx_description
1 polymer ?
#
loop_
_entity_poly.entity_id
_entity_poly.type
_entity_poly.pdbx_seq_one_letter_code
_entity_poly.pdbx_strand_id
1 'polypeptide(L)'
;ERAGLELGGWAWQGRAAAHAQAGPVSLQKIGLQLKATLENVTNVRPVGEDFRWYLKMKCGNCGEISEKWQYIRVMDSVALKGGRGSASMVQKCKLCARENSIEILSSAIKSYNAEDSEKFKTIVEFECRGLEPVDFQPQAGFAAEGVESGTVFMDINLQEKDWTDYDEKAQESVGIYEVTHQFVKC
;
A
#
# COMPACT_ATOMS: atom_id res chain seq x y z
N GLU A 1 -60.53 53.74 4.62
CA GLU A 1 -59.79 52.99 5.68
C GLU A 1 -58.37 52.65 5.18
N ARG A 2 -57.27 52.93 5.89
CA ARG A 2 -56.54 52.04 6.84
C ARG A 2 -56.47 50.58 6.35
N ALA A 3 -55.34 49.88 6.28
CA ALA A 3 -53.97 50.10 6.73
C ALA A 3 -53.03 49.16 5.93
N GLY A 4 -51.75 49.50 5.84
CA GLY A 4 -50.71 48.56 5.40
C GLY A 4 -50.31 47.60 6.51
N LEU A 5 -49.58 46.54 6.14
CA LEU A 5 -48.43 46.02 6.89
C LEU A 5 -47.70 44.98 6.04
N GLU A 6 -46.38 45.17 6.00
CA GLU A 6 -45.36 44.27 5.49
C GLU A 6 -45.32 42.95 6.27
N LEU A 7 -44.59 41.98 5.71
CA LEU A 7 -43.55 41.16 6.36
C LEU A 7 -43.65 39.69 5.95
N GLY A 8 -42.49 39.13 5.61
CA GLY A 8 -42.23 37.70 5.80
C GLY A 8 -41.82 36.94 4.55
N GLY A 9 -40.69 37.33 3.94
CA GLY A 9 -39.98 36.46 3.02
C GLY A 9 -39.56 35.16 3.70
N TRP A 10 -39.89 34.03 3.08
CA TRP A 10 -39.21 32.76 3.28
C TRP A 10 -38.91 32.18 1.90
N ALA A 11 -37.89 32.74 1.25
CA ALA A 11 -37.24 32.04 0.16
C ALA A 11 -36.59 30.79 0.75
N TRP A 12 -37.25 29.64 0.60
CA TRP A 12 -36.61 28.34 0.77
C TRP A 12 -35.59 28.17 -0.36
N GLN A 13 -34.42 28.78 -0.18
CA GLN A 13 -33.21 28.39 -0.88
C GLN A 13 -32.78 27.04 -0.30
N GLY A 14 -33.43 25.98 -0.78
CA GLY A 14 -32.85 24.65 -0.73
C GLY A 14 -31.55 24.72 -1.53
N ARG A 15 -30.43 24.99 -0.85
CA ARG A 15 -29.11 24.67 -1.38
C ARG A 15 -29.10 23.17 -1.61
N ALA A 16 -29.40 22.76 -2.84
CA ALA A 16 -28.91 21.50 -3.34
C ALA A 16 -27.41 21.52 -3.06
N ALA A 17 -26.96 20.68 -2.13
CA ALA A 17 -25.55 20.43 -1.94
C ALA A 17 -25.03 20.07 -3.34
N ALA A 18 -24.15 20.90 -3.88
CA ALA A 18 -23.48 20.59 -5.11
C ALA A 18 -22.78 19.25 -4.85
N HIS A 19 -23.36 18.16 -5.37
CA HIS A 19 -22.63 16.94 -5.58
C HIS A 19 -21.49 17.34 -6.50
N ALA A 20 -20.32 17.62 -5.93
CA ALA A 20 -19.09 17.70 -6.69
C ALA A 20 -19.04 16.38 -7.46
N GLN A 21 -19.34 16.45 -8.76
CA GLN A 21 -19.29 15.30 -9.63
C GLN A 21 -17.86 14.80 -9.53
N ALA A 22 -17.67 13.67 -8.84
CA ALA A 22 -16.36 13.07 -8.68
C ALA A 22 -15.82 12.82 -10.10
N GLY A 23 -14.75 13.50 -10.47
CA GLY A 23 -14.08 13.29 -11.76
C GLY A 23 -13.72 11.80 -11.92
N PRO A 24 -13.50 11.33 -13.16
CA PRO A 24 -13.26 9.92 -13.44
C PRO A 24 -12.19 9.31 -12.52
N VAL A 25 -12.41 8.07 -12.04
CA VAL A 25 -11.39 7.35 -11.26
C VAL A 25 -10.28 6.95 -12.21
N SER A 26 -9.13 7.61 -12.15
CA SER A 26 -7.95 7.19 -12.91
C SER A 26 -7.45 5.85 -12.37
N LEU A 27 -7.31 4.87 -13.27
CA LEU A 27 -6.55 3.66 -13.00
C LEU A 27 -5.06 4.01 -13.07
N GLN A 28 -4.31 3.72 -12.00
CA GLN A 28 -2.86 3.94 -11.96
C GLN A 28 -2.18 2.67 -11.45
N LYS A 29 -1.04 2.32 -12.02
CA LYS A 29 -0.16 1.29 -11.47
C LYS A 29 0.95 1.96 -10.67
N ILE A 30 1.18 1.48 -9.45
CA ILE A 30 2.21 2.01 -8.57
C ILE A 30 3.09 0.86 -8.10
N GLY A 31 4.37 0.92 -8.41
CA GLY A 31 5.38 -0.02 -7.94
C GLY A 31 5.93 0.42 -6.58
N LEU A 32 5.99 -0.51 -5.63
CA LEU A 32 6.73 -0.34 -4.39
C LEU A 32 8.14 -0.88 -4.59
N GLN A 33 9.12 0.00 -4.48
CA GLN A 33 10.53 -0.34 -4.55
C GLN A 33 11.12 -0.44 -3.16
N LEU A 34 11.86 -1.51 -2.90
CA LEU A 34 12.66 -1.71 -1.70
C LEU A 34 14.11 -1.39 -2.01
N LYS A 35 14.82 -0.85 -1.03
CA LYS A 35 16.28 -0.79 -0.99
C LYS A 35 16.74 -1.18 0.41
N ALA A 36 17.73 -2.05 0.47
CA ALA A 36 18.39 -2.47 1.70
C ALA A 36 19.83 -2.88 1.40
N THR A 37 20.68 -2.83 2.43
CA THR A 37 22.04 -3.38 2.40
C THR A 37 21.97 -4.82 2.88
N LEU A 38 22.40 -5.76 2.03
CA LEU A 38 22.38 -7.20 2.34
C LEU A 38 23.78 -7.67 2.73
N GLU A 39 23.87 -8.41 3.82
CA GLU A 39 25.07 -9.12 4.27
C GLU A 39 24.78 -10.63 4.21
N ASN A 40 25.48 -11.34 3.34
CA ASN A 40 25.43 -12.81 3.19
C ASN A 40 24.03 -13.42 2.99
N VAL A 41 23.04 -12.61 2.59
CA VAL A 41 21.68 -13.05 2.27
C VAL A 41 21.25 -12.68 0.87
N THR A 42 20.35 -13.49 0.31
CA THR A 42 19.69 -13.28 -0.96
C THR A 42 18.23 -13.72 -0.88
N ASN A 43 17.50 -13.58 -2.00
CA ASN A 43 16.12 -14.04 -2.14
C ASN A 43 15.16 -13.52 -1.06
N VAL A 44 15.36 -12.27 -0.62
CA VAL A 44 14.50 -11.60 0.36
C VAL A 44 13.13 -11.39 -0.25
N ARG A 45 12.09 -12.00 0.32
CA ARG A 45 10.75 -12.01 -0.28
C ARG A 45 9.65 -12.11 0.77
N PRO A 46 8.46 -11.55 0.52
CA PRO A 46 7.28 -11.86 1.31
C PRO A 46 6.89 -13.33 1.10
N VAL A 47 6.48 -14.01 2.17
CA VAL A 47 6.03 -15.41 2.13
C VAL A 47 4.59 -15.51 2.60
N GLY A 48 3.80 -16.34 1.91
CA GLY A 48 2.39 -16.60 2.23
C GLY A 48 1.42 -15.63 1.57
N GLU A 49 0.22 -16.12 1.27
CA GLU A 49 -0.87 -15.28 0.73
C GLU A 49 -1.48 -14.36 1.80
N ASP A 50 -1.20 -14.65 3.07
CA ASP A 50 -1.59 -13.88 4.25
C ASP A 50 -0.60 -12.77 4.64
N PHE A 51 0.51 -12.64 3.89
CA PHE A 51 1.48 -11.56 4.06
C PHE A 51 0.80 -10.19 4.04
N ARG A 52 1.14 -9.37 5.03
CA ARG A 52 0.47 -8.08 5.28
C ARG A 52 1.31 -6.93 4.76
N TRP A 53 0.81 -6.28 3.71
CA TRP A 53 1.38 -5.03 3.20
C TRP A 53 0.81 -3.86 3.97
N TYR A 54 1.51 -3.40 5.02
CA TYR A 54 1.09 -2.24 5.80
C TYR A 54 1.41 -0.94 5.07
N LEU A 55 0.36 -0.22 4.70
CA LEU A 55 0.42 0.97 3.87
C LEU A 55 -0.29 2.15 4.53
N LYS A 56 0.23 3.35 4.30
CA LYS A 56 -0.54 4.59 4.36
C LYS A 56 -1.07 4.88 2.98
N MET A 57 -2.33 5.26 2.90
CA MET A 57 -3.00 5.47 1.62
C MET A 57 -3.59 6.86 1.52
N LYS A 58 -3.46 7.46 0.34
CA LYS A 58 -3.96 8.77 -0.02
C LYS A 58 -5.14 8.66 -0.98
N CYS A 59 -6.22 9.38 -0.69
CA CYS A 59 -7.34 9.52 -1.62
C CYS A 59 -6.93 10.43 -2.78
N GLY A 60 -6.97 9.91 -4.01
CA GLY A 60 -6.64 10.66 -5.22
C GLY A 60 -7.63 11.81 -5.52
N ASN A 61 -8.80 11.83 -4.88
CA ASN A 61 -9.81 12.87 -5.11
C ASN A 61 -9.65 14.10 -4.20
N CYS A 62 -9.51 13.89 -2.88
CA CYS A 62 -9.49 14.98 -1.90
C CYS A 62 -8.15 15.12 -1.17
N GLY A 63 -7.19 14.23 -1.42
CA GLY A 63 -5.87 14.26 -0.81
C GLY A 63 -5.79 13.69 0.60
N GLU A 64 -6.90 13.26 1.20
CA GLU A 64 -6.95 12.66 2.55
C GLU A 64 -6.01 11.45 2.67
N ILE A 65 -5.15 11.44 3.69
CA ILE A 65 -4.20 10.36 3.98
C ILE A 65 -4.65 9.63 5.25
N SER A 66 -4.56 8.30 5.25
CA SER A 66 -4.96 7.52 6.43
C SER A 66 -4.09 7.79 7.66
N GLU A 67 -4.72 8.14 8.78
CA GLU A 67 -4.03 8.35 10.07
C GLU A 67 -3.40 7.07 10.64
N LYS A 68 -4.01 5.91 10.39
CA LYS A 68 -3.54 4.61 10.86
C LYS A 68 -2.93 3.81 9.70
N TRP A 69 -2.01 2.92 10.04
CA TRP A 69 -1.55 1.87 9.13
C TRP A 69 -2.71 0.95 8.79
N GLN A 70 -2.82 0.60 7.51
CA GLN A 70 -3.80 -0.35 7.00
C GLN A 70 -3.03 -1.44 6.27
N TYR A 71 -3.37 -2.70 6.51
CA TYR A 71 -2.77 -3.79 5.75
C TYR A 71 -3.72 -4.26 4.65
N ILE A 72 -3.13 -4.69 3.54
CA ILE A 72 -3.79 -5.46 2.48
C ILE A 72 -3.04 -6.77 2.28
N ARG A 73 -3.75 -7.82 1.88
CA ARG A 73 -3.19 -9.15 1.64
C ARG A 73 -3.57 -9.62 0.25
N VAL A 74 -2.79 -10.55 -0.30
CA VAL A 74 -3.07 -11.12 -1.63
C VAL A 74 -4.32 -11.98 -1.59
N MET A 75 -4.53 -12.73 -0.51
CA MET A 75 -5.71 -13.58 -0.32
C MET A 75 -7.03 -12.81 -0.19
N ASP A 76 -6.97 -11.52 0.18
CA ASP A 76 -8.18 -10.70 0.31
C ASP A 76 -8.67 -10.34 -1.09
N SER A 77 -9.95 -10.61 -1.37
CA SER A 77 -10.56 -10.30 -2.65
C SER A 77 -11.99 -9.82 -2.45
N VAL A 78 -12.24 -8.57 -2.81
CA VAL A 78 -13.54 -7.91 -2.70
C VAL A 78 -14.02 -7.56 -4.11
N ALA A 79 -15.21 -8.05 -4.47
CA ALA A 79 -15.79 -7.78 -5.78
C ALA A 79 -16.09 -6.28 -5.98
N LEU A 80 -15.66 -5.73 -7.11
CA LEU A 80 -15.93 -4.35 -7.47
C LEU A 80 -17.31 -4.22 -8.14
N LYS A 81 -18.03 -3.14 -7.81
CA LYS A 81 -19.32 -2.83 -8.44
C LYS A 81 -19.15 -2.64 -9.95
N GLY A 82 -20.12 -3.13 -10.72
CA GLY A 82 -20.18 -2.94 -12.17
C GLY A 82 -19.27 -3.86 -12.98
N GLY A 83 -18.92 -5.04 -12.44
CA GLY A 83 -18.16 -6.05 -13.19
C GLY A 83 -16.70 -5.68 -13.47
N ARG A 84 -16.13 -4.76 -12.68
CA ARG A 84 -14.77 -4.21 -12.89
C ARG A 84 -13.65 -5.11 -12.31
N GLY A 85 -13.96 -6.37 -12.02
CA GLY A 85 -13.04 -7.31 -11.37
C GLY A 85 -13.14 -7.31 -9.85
N SER A 86 -12.05 -7.70 -9.19
CA SER A 86 -11.88 -7.71 -7.74
C SER A 86 -10.83 -6.68 -7.30
N ALA A 87 -10.72 -6.45 -6.00
CA ALA A 87 -9.61 -5.71 -5.42
C ALA A 87 -9.28 -6.26 -4.03
N SER A 88 -8.02 -6.11 -3.61
CA SER A 88 -7.58 -6.54 -2.27
C SER A 88 -8.22 -5.74 -1.15
N MET A 89 -8.56 -4.47 -1.42
CA MET A 89 -9.31 -3.63 -0.50
C MET A 89 -10.19 -2.63 -1.24
N VAL A 90 -11.41 -2.44 -0.72
CA VAL A 90 -12.33 -1.38 -1.12
C VAL A 90 -12.69 -0.58 0.12
N GLN A 91 -12.50 0.74 0.06
CA GLN A 91 -12.86 1.61 1.18
C GLN A 91 -13.45 2.94 0.72
N LYS A 92 -14.33 3.49 1.56
CA LYS A 92 -14.92 4.80 1.37
C LYS A 92 -14.03 5.85 2.06
N CYS A 93 -13.62 6.87 1.32
CA CYS A 93 -12.89 8.00 1.90
C CYS A 93 -13.73 8.68 2.99
N LYS A 94 -13.15 8.86 4.17
CA LYS A 94 -13.83 9.47 5.32
C LYS A 94 -14.20 10.94 5.08
N LEU A 95 -13.44 11.65 4.26
CA LEU A 95 -13.63 13.07 3.97
C LEU A 95 -14.63 13.29 2.82
N CYS A 96 -14.33 12.78 1.62
CA CYS A 96 -15.13 13.04 0.42
C CYS A 96 -16.17 11.96 0.09
N ALA A 97 -16.31 10.94 0.93
CA ALA A 97 -17.25 9.83 0.74
C ALA A 97 -17.07 9.01 -0.56
N ARG A 98 -15.98 9.23 -1.33
CA ARG A 98 -15.69 8.50 -2.56
C ARG A 98 -15.24 7.07 -2.24
N GLU A 99 -15.81 6.10 -2.95
CA GLU A 99 -15.38 4.70 -2.92
C GLU A 99 -14.10 4.56 -3.76
N ASN A 100 -13.04 4.06 -3.15
CA ASN A 100 -11.74 3.82 -3.80
C ASN A 100 -11.31 2.38 -3.53
N SER A 101 -10.44 1.84 -4.38
CA SER A 101 -9.92 0.49 -4.22
C SER A 101 -8.45 0.38 -4.60
N ILE A 102 -7.81 -0.66 -4.08
CA ILE A 102 -6.43 -1.03 -4.37
C ILE A 102 -6.34 -2.56 -4.48
N GLU A 103 -5.62 -3.05 -5.49
CA GLU A 103 -5.38 -4.47 -5.73
C GLU A 103 -3.88 -4.75 -5.77
N ILE A 104 -3.46 -5.83 -5.12
CA ILE A 104 -2.08 -6.31 -5.18
C ILE A 104 -1.93 -7.18 -6.42
N LEU A 105 -0.98 -6.86 -7.29
CA LEU A 105 -0.66 -7.69 -8.44
C LEU A 105 0.27 -8.82 -8.00
N SER A 106 -0.29 -9.98 -7.67
CA SER A 106 0.47 -11.16 -7.19
C SER A 106 1.56 -11.60 -8.17
N SER A 107 1.30 -11.51 -9.48
CA SER A 107 2.27 -11.82 -10.54
C SER A 107 3.45 -10.83 -10.61
N ALA A 108 3.34 -9.67 -9.97
CA ALA A 108 4.39 -8.66 -9.91
C ALA A 108 5.24 -8.73 -8.63
N ILE A 109 4.96 -9.68 -7.73
CA ILE A 109 5.77 -9.89 -6.52
C ILE A 109 7.12 -10.48 -6.93
N LYS A 110 8.21 -9.84 -6.52
CA LYS A 110 9.58 -10.22 -6.86
C LYS A 110 10.46 -10.26 -5.62
N SER A 111 11.42 -11.18 -5.59
CA SER A 111 12.46 -11.23 -4.57
C SER A 111 13.44 -10.06 -4.75
N TYR A 112 14.06 -9.66 -3.64
CA TYR A 112 15.20 -8.75 -3.59
C TYR A 112 16.45 -9.57 -3.28
N ASN A 113 17.41 -9.60 -4.20
CA ASN A 113 18.54 -10.52 -4.19
C ASN A 113 19.85 -9.78 -3.87
N ALA A 114 20.92 -10.54 -3.64
CA ALA A 114 22.26 -10.00 -3.36
C ALA A 114 22.74 -8.99 -4.42
N GLU A 115 22.46 -9.21 -5.71
CA GLU A 115 22.82 -8.30 -6.80
C GLU A 115 22.06 -6.95 -6.80
N ASP A 116 20.92 -6.92 -6.10
CA ASP A 116 20.07 -5.75 -5.95
C ASP A 116 20.45 -4.90 -4.74
N SER A 117 21.34 -5.39 -3.87
CA SER A 117 21.79 -4.69 -2.66
C SER A 117 22.14 -3.24 -2.95
N GLU A 118 21.71 -2.35 -2.05
CA GLU A 118 21.85 -0.89 -2.14
C GLU A 118 21.16 -0.19 -3.33
N LYS A 119 20.34 -0.91 -4.12
CA LYS A 119 19.59 -0.34 -5.25
C LYS A 119 18.09 -0.43 -5.00
N PHE A 120 17.34 0.55 -5.49
CA PHE A 120 15.88 0.46 -5.49
C PHE A 120 15.41 -0.56 -6.54
N LYS A 121 14.68 -1.57 -6.09
CA LYS A 121 14.05 -2.57 -6.96
C LYS A 121 12.58 -2.74 -6.60
N THR A 122 11.72 -2.77 -7.62
CA THR A 122 10.29 -3.05 -7.46
C THR A 122 10.08 -4.47 -6.96
N ILE A 123 9.49 -4.61 -5.75
CA ILE A 123 9.18 -5.90 -5.12
C ILE A 123 7.70 -6.27 -5.24
N VAL A 124 6.82 -5.31 -5.52
CA VAL A 124 5.39 -5.53 -5.77
C VAL A 124 4.82 -4.33 -6.54
N GLU A 125 3.74 -4.57 -7.29
CA GLU A 125 2.95 -3.53 -7.94
C GLU A 125 1.51 -3.55 -7.43
N PHE A 126 0.92 -2.37 -7.33
CA PHE A 126 -0.47 -2.15 -6.96
C PHE A 126 -1.25 -1.56 -8.12
N GLU A 127 -2.45 -2.08 -8.37
CA GLU A 127 -3.44 -1.43 -9.21
C GLU A 127 -4.32 -0.52 -8.35
N CYS A 128 -4.16 0.78 -8.52
CA CYS A 128 -4.79 1.82 -7.72
C CYS A 128 -5.98 2.45 -8.46
N ARG A 129 -7.14 2.46 -7.80
CA ARG A 129 -8.38 3.10 -8.29
C ARG A 129 -8.84 4.15 -7.30
N GLY A 130 -8.23 5.34 -7.39
CA GLY A 130 -8.52 6.48 -6.52
C GLY A 130 -7.89 6.40 -5.11
N LEU A 131 -7.10 5.37 -4.85
CA LEU A 131 -6.39 5.15 -3.59
C LEU A 131 -4.92 4.81 -3.87
N GLU A 132 -4.02 5.71 -3.51
CA GLU A 132 -2.59 5.61 -3.82
C GLU A 132 -1.80 5.33 -2.52
N PRO A 133 -0.92 4.32 -2.46
CA PRO A 133 -0.04 4.16 -1.31
C PRO A 133 1.01 5.27 -1.29
N VAL A 134 1.28 5.79 -0.10
CA VAL A 134 2.22 6.91 0.11
C VAL A 134 3.29 6.63 1.16
N ASP A 135 3.11 5.58 1.95
CA ASP A 135 4.09 5.12 2.94
C ASP A 135 3.94 3.60 3.12
N PHE A 136 5.03 2.93 3.47
CA PHE A 136 5.11 1.48 3.65
C PHE A 136 5.89 1.12 4.92
N GLN A 137 5.28 0.25 5.72
CA GLN A 137 5.92 -0.34 6.89
C GLN A 137 6.09 -1.84 6.66
N PRO A 138 7.27 -2.31 6.22
CA PRO A 138 7.58 -3.73 6.28
C PRO A 138 7.54 -4.19 7.74
N GLN A 139 7.01 -5.38 7.97
CA GLN A 139 6.96 -6.02 9.30
C GLN A 139 7.43 -7.49 9.15
N ALA A 140 6.89 -8.41 9.94
CA ALA A 140 7.14 -9.84 9.85
C ALA A 140 6.54 -10.48 8.60
N GLY A 141 7.03 -11.68 8.26
CA GLY A 141 6.55 -12.50 7.14
C GLY A 141 7.48 -12.50 5.92
N PHE A 142 8.67 -11.91 6.04
CA PHE A 142 9.71 -12.08 5.03
C PHE A 142 10.48 -13.38 5.25
N ALA A 143 11.06 -13.90 4.18
CA ALA A 143 12.09 -14.92 4.24
C ALA A 143 13.28 -14.52 3.38
N ALA A 144 14.45 -15.06 3.69
CA ALA A 144 15.69 -14.90 2.95
C ALA A 144 16.46 -16.22 2.94
N GLU A 145 17.51 -16.30 2.11
CA GLU A 145 18.41 -17.44 2.03
C GLU A 145 19.86 -16.98 2.19
N GLY A 146 20.66 -17.74 2.95
CA GLY A 146 22.11 -17.56 3.00
C GLY A 146 22.72 -17.75 1.60
N VAL A 147 23.58 -16.82 1.18
CA VAL A 147 24.08 -16.77 -0.21
C VAL A 147 24.84 -18.03 -0.59
N GLU A 148 25.72 -18.53 0.29
CA GLU A 148 26.55 -19.70 0.01
C GLU A 148 25.91 -21.01 0.48
N SER A 149 25.26 -20.98 1.64
CA SER A 149 24.74 -22.17 2.32
C SER A 149 23.36 -22.62 1.84
N GLY A 150 22.57 -21.72 1.25
CA GLY A 150 21.14 -21.91 1.01
C GLY A 150 20.32 -22.10 2.30
N THR A 151 20.84 -21.73 3.47
CA THR A 151 20.09 -21.75 4.74
C THR A 151 18.90 -20.80 4.63
N VAL A 152 17.69 -21.31 4.86
CA VAL A 152 16.46 -20.51 4.78
C VAL A 152 16.17 -19.87 6.13
N PHE A 153 16.06 -18.55 6.14
CA PHE A 153 15.64 -17.74 7.27
C PHE A 153 14.17 -17.35 7.08
N MET A 154 13.30 -17.75 8.00
CA MET A 154 11.85 -17.52 7.94
C MET A 154 11.42 -16.48 8.97
N ASP A 155 10.20 -15.95 8.82
CA ASP A 155 9.58 -15.01 9.78
C ASP A 155 10.42 -13.76 10.08
N ILE A 156 11.24 -13.34 9.11
CA ILE A 156 12.07 -12.14 9.20
C ILE A 156 11.15 -10.93 9.40
N ASN A 157 11.45 -10.13 10.43
CA ASN A 157 10.73 -8.91 10.76
C ASN A 157 11.59 -7.69 10.47
N LEU A 158 11.17 -6.90 9.47
CA LEU A 158 11.87 -5.69 9.03
C LEU A 158 11.24 -4.39 9.56
N GLN A 159 10.46 -4.46 10.65
CA GLN A 159 9.84 -3.29 11.26
C GLN A 159 10.87 -2.25 11.72
N GLU A 160 11.94 -2.71 12.36
CA GLU A 160 13.03 -1.88 12.88
C GLU A 160 14.05 -1.46 11.81
N LYS A 161 13.80 -1.82 10.53
CA LYS A 161 14.63 -1.54 9.35
C LYS A 161 15.98 -2.27 9.30
N ASP A 162 16.37 -2.92 10.38
CA ASP A 162 17.54 -3.77 10.47
C ASP A 162 17.16 -5.14 11.01
N TRP A 163 17.78 -6.18 10.48
CA TRP A 163 17.65 -7.56 10.95
C TRP A 163 19.01 -8.25 10.83
N THR A 164 19.34 -9.08 11.82
CA THR A 164 20.58 -9.86 11.88
C THR A 164 20.32 -11.25 12.42
N ASP A 165 21.04 -12.22 11.91
CA ASP A 165 21.07 -13.60 12.42
C ASP A 165 22.44 -14.22 12.11
N TYR A 166 22.58 -15.52 12.32
CA TYR A 166 23.82 -16.25 12.07
C TYR A 166 23.57 -17.51 11.24
N ASP A 167 24.36 -17.69 10.19
CA ASP A 167 24.31 -18.89 9.35
C ASP A 167 25.29 -19.95 9.87
N GLU A 168 24.77 -20.90 10.64
CA GLU A 168 25.58 -21.98 11.22
C GLU A 168 26.29 -22.86 10.18
N LYS A 169 25.75 -22.96 8.95
CA LYS A 169 26.36 -23.79 7.90
C LYS A 169 27.53 -23.08 7.23
N ALA A 170 27.42 -21.77 7.02
CA ALA A 170 28.49 -20.95 6.44
C ALA A 170 29.46 -20.39 7.49
N GLN A 171 29.10 -20.45 8.78
CA GLN A 171 29.85 -19.88 9.91
C GLN A 171 30.07 -18.36 9.76
N GLU A 172 29.03 -17.65 9.35
CA GLU A 172 29.09 -16.21 9.11
C GLU A 172 27.80 -15.51 9.58
N SER A 173 27.92 -14.21 9.86
CA SER A 173 26.77 -13.35 10.15
C SER A 173 25.97 -13.09 8.88
N VAL A 174 24.66 -12.96 9.05
CA VAL A 174 23.72 -12.59 7.98
C VAL A 174 22.91 -11.37 8.41
N GLY A 175 22.56 -10.51 7.46
CA GLY A 175 21.85 -9.29 7.81
C GLY A 175 21.15 -8.58 6.65
N ILE A 176 20.12 -7.82 7.02
CA ILE A 176 19.37 -6.92 6.14
C ILE A 176 19.30 -5.59 6.85
N TYR A 177 19.92 -4.55 6.28
CA TYR A 177 20.09 -3.26 6.96
C TYR A 177 19.54 -2.09 6.15
N GLU A 178 19.31 -0.99 6.85
CA GLU A 178 18.93 0.31 6.29
C GLU A 178 17.71 0.22 5.34
N VAL A 179 16.75 -0.65 5.69
CA VAL A 179 15.59 -0.90 4.84
C VAL A 179 14.82 0.39 4.60
N THR A 180 14.75 0.79 3.34
CA THR A 180 14.02 1.96 2.88
C THR A 180 13.19 1.61 1.65
N HIS A 181 12.29 2.51 1.27
CA HIS A 181 11.36 2.28 0.20
C HIS A 181 11.03 3.56 -0.57
N GLN A 182 10.54 3.39 -1.79
CA GLN A 182 9.94 4.47 -2.57
C GLN A 182 8.81 3.92 -3.43
N PHE A 183 7.90 4.80 -3.85
CA PHE A 183 6.83 4.48 -4.78
C PHE A 183 7.13 5.10 -6.15
N VAL A 184 6.97 4.31 -7.20
CA VAL A 184 7.12 4.75 -8.60
C VAL A 184 5.80 4.55 -9.34
N LYS A 185 5.43 5.53 -10.18
CA LYS A 185 4.29 5.38 -11.08
C LYS A 185 4.75 4.60 -12.32
N CYS A 186 4.01 3.53 -12.65
CA CYS A 186 4.30 2.65 -13.78
C CYS A 186 3.42 3.00 -14.99
#